data_AF-F6ZAJ8-F1
#
_entry.id   AF-F6ZAJ8-F1
#
_cell.length_a   1.000
_cell.length_b   1.000
_cell.length_c   1.000
_cell.angle_alpha   90.00
_cell.angle_beta   90.00
_cell.angle_gamma   90.00
#
_symmetry.space_group_name_H-M   'P 1'
#
loop_
_entity.id
_entity.type
_entity.pdbx_description
1 polymer ?
#
loop_
_entity_poly.entity_id
_entity_poly.type
_entity_poly.pdbx_seq_one_letter_code
_entity_poly.pdbx_strand_id
1 'polypeptide(L)'
;LMQDMVKDALRSFVSPPVLSPKCCLYNNHQAKDCIDSFVTHCVRPFCSLVQIHGHNRARQRDKLGHILEEFATLQDEEPQRQHLACLGTWVLYHNLRIMIQYLLSGFELELYSMHEYYYIYWYLSEFLYAWLMSTLSRADGSQMAEE
;
A
#
# COMPACT_ATOMS: atom_id res chain seq x y z
N LEU A 1 13.36 -11.80 8.38
CA LEU A 1 12.26 -11.33 9.24
C LEU A 1 11.36 -10.32 8.51
N MET A 2 11.79 -9.07 8.26
CA MET A 2 10.90 -8.07 7.63
C MET A 2 10.49 -8.45 6.20
N GLN A 3 11.43 -8.96 5.39
CA GLN A 3 11.12 -9.46 4.05
C GLN A 3 10.09 -10.59 4.07
N ASP A 4 10.19 -11.49 5.05
CA ASP A 4 9.26 -12.62 5.22
C ASP A 4 7.86 -12.09 5.59
N MET A 5 7.78 -11.14 6.52
CA MET A 5 6.52 -10.48 6.88
C MET A 5 5.88 -9.75 5.70
N VAL A 6 6.67 -9.07 4.87
CA VAL A 6 6.18 -8.41 3.65
C VAL A 6 5.66 -9.45 2.65
N LYS A 7 6.39 -10.54 2.43
CA LYS A 7 5.96 -11.65 1.56
C LYS A 7 4.67 -12.29 2.04
N ASP A 8 4.54 -12.51 3.34
CA ASP A 8 3.34 -13.11 3.93
C ASP A 8 2.14 -12.14 3.86
N ALA A 9 2.36 -10.85 4.10
CA ALA A 9 1.33 -9.83 3.93
C ALA A 9 0.85 -9.71 2.46
N LEU A 10 1.79 -9.77 1.51
CA LEU A 10 1.47 -9.80 0.08
C LEU A 10 0.64 -11.02 -0.31
N ARG A 11 1.06 -12.22 0.13
CA ARG A 11 0.30 -13.46 -0.09
C ARG A 11 -1.09 -13.38 0.49
N SER A 12 -1.19 -12.93 1.74
CA SER A 12 -2.47 -12.81 2.46
C SER A 12 -3.41 -11.78 1.85
N PHE A 13 -2.93 -10.76 1.13
CA PHE A 13 -3.77 -9.68 0.63
C PHE A 13 -4.17 -9.86 -0.84
N VAL A 14 -3.22 -10.23 -1.70
CA VAL A 14 -3.42 -10.22 -3.16
C VAL A 14 -3.14 -11.55 -3.84
N SER A 15 -2.71 -12.58 -3.11
CA SER A 15 -2.56 -13.93 -3.68
C SER A 15 -1.77 -13.94 -5.01
N PRO A 16 -0.48 -13.51 -5.02
CA PRO A 16 0.25 -13.29 -6.27
C PRO A 16 0.42 -14.61 -7.05
N PRO A 17 0.04 -14.69 -8.35
CA PRO A 17 0.09 -15.94 -9.12
C PRO A 17 1.47 -16.60 -9.18
N VAL A 18 2.56 -15.81 -9.13
CA VAL A 18 3.95 -16.32 -9.08
C VAL A 18 4.26 -17.13 -7.82
N LEU A 19 3.56 -16.86 -6.73
CA LEU A 19 3.73 -17.57 -5.45
C LEU A 19 2.81 -18.80 -5.36
N SER A 20 1.87 -18.96 -6.30
CA SER A 20 0.98 -20.11 -6.38
C SER A 20 1.65 -21.30 -7.10
N PRO A 21 1.78 -22.47 -6.45
CA PRO A 21 2.35 -23.67 -7.08
C PRO A 21 1.55 -24.18 -8.28
N LYS A 22 0.27 -23.77 -8.40
CA LYS A 22 -0.64 -24.17 -9.49
C LYS A 22 -0.42 -23.34 -10.77
N CYS A 23 0.31 -22.23 -10.70
CA CYS A 23 0.47 -21.31 -11.82
C CYS A 23 1.70 -21.66 -12.68
N CYS A 24 1.58 -21.55 -14.00
CA CYS A 24 2.68 -21.74 -14.95
C CYS A 24 3.90 -20.82 -14.68
N LEU A 25 3.68 -19.72 -13.97
CA LEU A 25 4.71 -18.75 -13.59
C LEU A 25 5.54 -19.17 -12.37
N TYR A 26 5.14 -20.20 -11.65
CA TYR A 26 5.87 -20.69 -10.47
C TYR A 26 7.31 -21.09 -10.80
N ASN A 27 7.57 -21.59 -12.01
CA ASN A 27 8.92 -21.95 -12.48
C ASN A 27 9.61 -20.82 -13.26
N ASN A 28 8.99 -19.65 -13.38
CA ASN A 28 9.59 -18.53 -14.09
C ASN A 28 10.58 -17.77 -13.19
N HIS A 29 11.88 -18.00 -13.41
CA HIS A 29 12.95 -17.35 -12.67
C HIS A 29 12.87 -15.82 -12.69
N GLN A 30 12.60 -15.21 -13.86
CA GLN A 30 12.50 -13.75 -13.97
C GLN A 30 11.35 -13.17 -13.13
N ALA A 31 10.25 -13.93 -13.00
CA ALA A 31 9.10 -13.48 -12.23
C ALA A 31 9.36 -13.57 -10.72
N LYS A 32 10.10 -14.59 -10.28
CA LYS A 32 10.60 -14.70 -8.90
C LYS A 32 11.58 -13.59 -8.55
N ASP A 33 12.58 -13.35 -9.40
CA ASP A 33 13.57 -12.29 -9.20
C ASP A 33 12.90 -10.90 -9.10
N CYS A 34 11.86 -10.66 -9.91
CA CYS A 34 11.09 -9.41 -9.86
C CYS A 34 10.36 -9.23 -8.51
N ILE A 35 9.72 -10.27 -7.99
CA ILE A 35 9.06 -10.21 -6.68
C ILE A 35 10.08 -10.06 -5.55
N ASP A 36 11.21 -10.76 -5.62
CA ASP A 36 12.26 -10.65 -4.60
C ASP A 36 12.90 -9.25 -4.59
N SER A 37 13.11 -8.65 -5.77
CA SER A 37 13.55 -7.25 -5.89
C SER A 37 12.52 -6.29 -5.29
N PHE A 38 11.24 -6.45 -5.66
CA PHE A 38 10.16 -5.62 -5.15
C PHE A 38 10.04 -5.71 -3.62
N VAL A 39 10.03 -6.93 -3.06
CA VAL A 39 10.00 -7.16 -1.60
C VAL A 39 11.18 -6.49 -0.92
N THR A 40 12.37 -6.55 -1.54
CA THR A 40 13.57 -5.91 -1.01
C THR A 40 13.40 -4.39 -0.93
N HIS A 41 12.80 -3.77 -1.96
CA HIS A 41 12.51 -2.34 -1.98
C HIS A 41 11.43 -1.95 -0.96
N CYS A 42 10.46 -2.82 -0.68
CA CYS A 42 9.44 -2.58 0.35
C CYS A 42 9.98 -2.59 1.78
N VAL A 43 11.11 -3.25 2.08
CA VAL A 43 11.59 -3.40 3.47
C VAL A 43 11.73 -2.06 4.18
N ARG A 44 12.40 -1.10 3.53
CA ARG A 44 12.72 0.18 4.16
C ARG A 44 11.45 1.03 4.40
N PRO A 45 10.58 1.27 3.40
CA PRO A 45 9.35 2.03 3.63
C PRO A 45 8.45 1.40 4.68
N PHE A 46 8.30 0.07 4.71
CA PHE A 46 7.46 -0.56 5.74
C PHE A 46 8.10 -0.52 7.14
N CYS A 47 9.42 -0.63 7.26
CA CYS A 47 10.11 -0.39 8.54
C CYS A 47 9.87 1.03 9.04
N SER A 48 10.00 2.04 8.17
CA SER A 48 9.70 3.44 8.48
C SER A 48 8.24 3.58 8.95
N LEU A 49 7.29 2.95 8.25
CA LEU A 49 5.87 3.01 8.60
C LEU A 49 5.59 2.46 9.99
N VAL A 50 6.18 1.32 10.35
CA VAL A 50 6.05 0.75 11.70
C VAL A 50 6.65 1.69 12.75
N GLN A 51 7.84 2.25 12.48
CA GLN A 51 8.49 3.19 13.41
C GLN A 51 7.71 4.47 13.63
N ILE A 52 6.99 4.97 12.60
CA ILE A 52 6.15 6.17 12.70
C ILE A 52 5.17 6.05 13.86
N HIS A 53 4.53 4.89 14.03
CA HIS A 53 3.54 4.65 15.08
C HIS A 53 4.11 4.78 16.51
N GLY A 54 5.44 4.71 16.69
CA GLY A 54 6.11 4.94 17.97
C GLY A 54 6.34 6.41 18.32
N HIS A 55 6.04 7.35 17.42
CA HIS A 55 6.20 8.78 17.67
C HIS A 55 4.93 9.43 18.24
N ASN A 56 5.06 10.65 18.76
CA ASN A 56 3.89 11.48 19.12
C ASN A 56 3.12 11.91 17.87
N ARG A 57 1.86 12.36 18.05
CA ARG A 57 0.93 12.67 16.95
C ARG A 57 1.45 13.70 15.94
N ALA A 58 2.07 14.78 16.42
CA ALA A 58 2.66 15.80 15.54
C ALA A 58 3.78 15.23 14.67
N ARG A 59 4.69 14.44 15.28
CA ARG A 59 5.79 13.79 14.56
C ARG A 59 5.32 12.63 13.68
N GLN A 60 4.22 11.97 14.03
CA GLN A 60 3.57 10.99 13.16
C GLN A 60 3.13 11.66 11.86
N ARG A 61 2.37 12.76 11.95
CA ARG A 61 1.90 13.49 10.77
C ARG A 61 3.03 13.97 9.87
N ASP A 62 4.06 14.58 10.46
CA ASP A 62 5.25 15.05 9.73
C ASP A 62 5.91 13.91 8.93
N LYS A 63 6.15 12.77 9.58
CA LYS A 63 6.75 11.60 8.94
C LYS A 63 5.82 10.89 7.96
N LEU A 64 4.50 10.94 8.16
CA LEU A 64 3.52 10.45 7.18
C LEU A 64 3.60 11.25 5.87
N GLY A 65 3.93 12.55 5.93
CA GLY A 65 4.19 13.33 4.71
C GLY A 65 5.38 12.79 3.92
N HIS A 66 6.50 12.52 4.60
CA HIS A 66 7.70 11.97 3.95
C HIS A 66 7.51 10.55 3.43
N ILE A 67 6.78 9.69 4.16
CA ILE A 67 6.63 8.30 3.76
C ILE A 67 5.71 8.14 2.53
N LEU A 68 4.83 9.11 2.26
CA LEU A 68 4.05 9.13 1.02
C LEU A 68 4.95 9.22 -0.22
N GLU A 69 6.06 9.95 -0.15
CA GLU A 69 7.04 10.01 -1.25
C GLU A 69 7.73 8.66 -1.45
N GLU A 70 8.12 7.98 -0.36
CA GLU A 70 8.70 6.63 -0.43
C GLU A 70 7.70 5.64 -1.06
N PHE A 71 6.42 5.67 -0.68
CA PHE A 71 5.41 4.77 -1.26
C PHE A 71 4.98 5.18 -2.68
N ALA A 72 5.11 6.45 -3.07
CA ALA A 72 4.94 6.87 -4.45
C ALA A 72 6.02 6.25 -5.35
N THR A 73 7.28 6.24 -4.90
CA THR A 73 8.36 5.57 -5.66
C THR A 73 8.11 4.07 -5.81
N LEU A 74 7.59 3.39 -4.79
CA LEU A 74 7.18 1.97 -4.89
C LEU A 74 6.04 1.75 -5.89
N GLN A 75 5.14 2.73 -6.06
CA GLN A 75 4.05 2.65 -7.03
C GLN A 75 4.57 2.80 -8.46
N ASP A 76 5.55 3.69 -8.69
CA ASP A 76 6.16 3.89 -10.01
C ASP A 76 7.00 2.69 -10.48
N GLU A 77 7.50 1.90 -9.52
CA GLU A 77 8.17 0.61 -9.79
C GLU A 77 7.18 -0.53 -10.10
N GLU A 78 5.87 -0.25 -10.23
CA GLU A 78 4.87 -1.27 -10.57
C GLU A 78 5.29 -1.99 -11.87
N PRO A 79 5.49 -3.32 -11.82
CA PRO A 79 5.91 -4.04 -12.99
C PRO A 79 4.80 -3.99 -14.04
N GLN A 80 5.10 -3.52 -15.25
CA GLN A 80 4.14 -3.39 -16.37
C GLN A 80 3.51 -4.72 -16.85
N ARG A 81 3.84 -5.84 -16.20
CA ARG A 81 3.34 -7.17 -16.54
C ARG A 81 2.02 -7.41 -15.80
N GLN A 82 0.97 -7.80 -16.53
CA GLN A 82 -0.38 -8.07 -16.01
C GLN A 82 -0.41 -8.99 -14.77
N HIS A 83 0.49 -9.97 -14.70
CA HIS A 83 0.57 -10.91 -13.55
C HIS A 83 1.10 -10.27 -12.25
N LEU A 84 1.65 -9.06 -12.33
CA LEU A 84 2.20 -8.30 -11.20
C LEU A 84 1.34 -7.09 -10.85
N ALA A 85 0.21 -6.87 -11.55
CA ALA A 85 -0.79 -5.86 -11.21
C ALA A 85 -1.41 -6.04 -9.81
N CYS A 86 -1.31 -7.27 -9.27
CA CYS A 86 -1.65 -7.58 -7.89
C CYS A 86 -0.74 -6.84 -6.89
N LEU A 87 0.55 -6.63 -7.22
CA LEU A 87 1.48 -5.85 -6.40
C LEU A 87 1.10 -4.37 -6.39
N GLY A 88 0.78 -3.80 -7.56
CA GLY A 88 0.30 -2.42 -7.66
C GLY A 88 -0.97 -2.17 -6.85
N THR A 89 -1.87 -3.16 -6.79
CA THR A 89 -3.08 -3.11 -5.95
C THR A 89 -2.72 -3.06 -4.46
N TRP A 90 -1.72 -3.83 -4.01
CA TRP A 90 -1.25 -3.81 -2.62
C TRP A 90 -0.55 -2.50 -2.25
N VAL A 91 0.30 -1.95 -3.14
CA VAL A 91 0.96 -0.65 -2.90
C VAL A 91 -0.08 0.47 -2.86
N LEU A 92 -1.03 0.49 -3.79
CA LEU A 92 -2.12 1.46 -3.83
C LEU A 92 -2.94 1.44 -2.53
N TYR A 93 -3.24 0.25 -2.01
CA TYR A 93 -3.93 0.10 -0.73
C TYR A 93 -3.20 0.82 0.41
N HIS A 94 -1.88 0.62 0.54
CA HIS A 94 -1.10 1.27 1.59
C HIS A 94 -0.98 2.79 1.36
N ASN A 95 -0.79 3.23 0.12
CA ASN A 95 -0.80 4.65 -0.24
C ASN A 95 -2.10 5.33 0.23
N LEU A 96 -3.25 4.77 -0.13
CA LEU A 96 -4.56 5.30 0.27
C LEU A 96 -4.71 5.35 1.80
N ARG A 97 -4.29 4.30 2.51
CA ARG A 97 -4.33 4.24 3.97
C ARG A 97 -3.45 5.32 4.62
N ILE A 98 -2.25 5.55 4.11
CA ILE A 98 -1.33 6.59 4.60
C ILE A 98 -1.91 7.98 4.31
N MET A 99 -2.46 8.22 3.11
CA MET A 99 -3.11 9.49 2.76
C MET A 99 -4.29 9.81 3.68
N ILE A 100 -5.15 8.81 3.93
CA ILE A 100 -6.27 8.94 4.87
C ILE A 100 -5.76 9.27 6.27
N GLN A 101 -4.76 8.55 6.78
CA GLN A 101 -4.18 8.80 8.10
C GLN A 101 -3.56 10.21 8.20
N TYR A 102 -2.86 10.66 7.15
CA TYR A 102 -2.27 11.99 7.09
C TYR A 102 -3.34 13.09 7.20
N LEU A 103 -4.43 12.97 6.44
CA LEU A 103 -5.54 13.93 6.49
C LEU A 103 -6.26 13.90 7.84
N LEU A 104 -6.60 12.72 8.35
CA LEU A 104 -7.28 12.61 9.63
C LEU A 104 -6.44 13.17 10.79
N SER A 105 -5.12 12.98 10.75
CA SER A 105 -4.21 13.57 11.74
C SER A 105 -4.22 15.11 11.73
N GLY A 106 -4.58 15.75 10.61
CA GLY A 106 -4.75 17.20 10.57
C GLY A 106 -5.96 17.70 11.38
N PHE A 107 -7.03 16.92 11.46
CA PHE A 107 -8.15 17.21 12.37
C PHE A 107 -7.75 16.97 13.83
N GLU A 108 -7.09 15.84 14.13
CA GLU A 108 -6.63 15.52 15.50
C GLU A 108 -5.70 16.60 16.07
N LEU A 109 -4.93 17.27 15.21
CA LEU A 109 -3.96 18.31 15.55
C LEU A 109 -4.50 19.73 15.35
N GLU A 110 -5.79 19.88 15.02
CA GLU A 110 -6.45 21.18 14.80
C GLU A 110 -5.74 22.07 13.75
N LEU A 111 -5.19 21.45 12.71
CA LEU A 111 -4.41 22.14 11.67
C LEU A 111 -5.28 22.78 10.59
N TYR A 112 -6.55 22.38 10.51
CA TYR A 112 -7.48 22.87 9.51
C TYR A 112 -8.41 23.93 10.08
N SER A 113 -8.60 25.00 9.32
CA SER A 113 -9.64 25.99 9.56
C SER A 113 -11.00 25.48 9.08
N MET A 114 -12.09 25.98 9.67
CA MET A 114 -13.46 25.52 9.34
C MET A 114 -13.82 25.62 7.84
N HIS A 115 -13.31 26.64 7.14
CA HIS A 115 -13.56 26.81 5.71
C HIS A 115 -12.88 25.73 4.84
N GLU A 116 -11.93 24.98 5.40
CA GLU A 116 -11.22 23.91 4.73
C GLU A 116 -11.96 22.56 4.80
N TYR A 117 -12.86 22.42 5.77
CA TYR A 117 -13.49 21.15 6.10
C TYR A 117 -14.25 20.55 4.92
N TYR A 118 -14.97 21.39 4.16
CA TYR A 118 -15.79 20.91 3.05
C TYR A 118 -14.98 20.13 2.01
N TYR A 119 -13.87 20.68 1.54
CA TYR A 119 -13.08 20.01 0.50
C TYR A 119 -12.24 18.87 1.06
N ILE A 120 -11.82 18.91 2.33
CA ILE A 120 -11.12 17.81 2.98
C ILE A 120 -12.05 16.60 3.16
N TYR A 121 -13.26 16.81 3.67
CA TYR A 121 -14.25 15.74 3.81
C TYR A 121 -14.68 15.16 2.46
N TRP A 122 -14.89 16.02 1.46
CA TRP A 122 -15.20 15.57 0.10
C TRP A 122 -14.06 14.73 -0.49
N TYR A 123 -12.81 15.15 -0.32
CA TYR A 123 -11.67 14.38 -0.80
C TYR A 123 -11.53 13.03 -0.06
N LEU A 124 -11.78 13.01 1.25
CA LEU A 124 -11.83 11.78 2.02
C LEU A 124 -12.92 10.83 1.49
N SER A 125 -14.18 11.29 1.38
CA SER A 125 -15.32 10.44 1.03
C SER A 125 -15.31 10.01 -0.44
N GLU A 126 -15.24 10.98 -1.35
CA GLU A 126 -15.48 10.77 -2.77
C GLU A 126 -14.25 10.23 -3.51
N PHE A 127 -13.04 10.48 -2.99
CA PHE A 127 -11.80 10.01 -3.61
C PHE A 127 -11.18 8.89 -2.79
N LEU A 128 -10.66 9.19 -1.60
CA LEU A 128 -9.79 8.25 -0.90
C LEU A 128 -10.54 6.99 -0.46
N TYR A 129 -11.71 7.13 0.17
CA TYR A 129 -12.51 5.97 0.57
C TYR A 129 -13.12 5.25 -0.64
N ALA A 130 -13.60 5.96 -1.66
CA ALA A 130 -14.11 5.32 -2.88
C ALA A 130 -13.03 4.48 -3.59
N TRP A 131 -11.80 4.98 -3.68
CA TRP A 131 -10.67 4.24 -4.25
C TRP A 131 -10.21 3.12 -3.33
N LEU A 132 -10.25 3.31 -2.01
CA LEU A 132 -9.91 2.26 -1.06
C LEU A 132 -10.87 1.07 -1.19
N MET A 133 -12.17 1.33 -1.26
CA MET A 133 -13.19 0.30 -1.48
C MET A 133 -12.96 -0.43 -2.81
N SER A 134 -12.70 0.32 -3.90
CA SER A 134 -12.41 -0.27 -5.21
C SER A 134 -11.15 -1.14 -5.18
N THR A 135 -10.12 -0.72 -4.45
CA THR A 135 -8.85 -1.46 -4.29
C THR A 135 -9.05 -2.74 -3.48
N LEU A 136 -9.85 -2.69 -2.42
CA LEU A 136 -10.23 -3.87 -1.63
C LEU A 136 -11.01 -4.88 -2.47
N SER A 137 -12.01 -4.44 -3.23
CA SER A 137 -12.77 -5.35 -4.11
C SER A 137 -11.89 -6.03 -5.17
N ARG A 138 -10.87 -5.33 -5.69
CA ARG A 138 -9.87 -5.92 -6.60
C ARG A 138 -8.99 -6.97 -5.90
N ALA A 139 -8.60 -6.72 -4.65
CA ALA A 139 -7.84 -7.66 -3.85
C ALA A 139 -8.64 -8.93 -3.56
N ASP A 140 -9.90 -8.78 -3.13
CA ASP A 140 -10.82 -9.91 -2.86
C ASP A 140 -11.03 -10.78 -4.12
N GLY A 141 -11.22 -10.16 -5.28
CA GLY A 141 -11.34 -10.88 -6.55
C GLY A 141 -10.08 -11.64 -6.95
N SER A 142 -8.90 -11.16 -6.52
CA SER A 142 -7.62 -11.84 -6.78
C SER A 142 -7.46 -13.09 -5.90
N GLN A 143 -7.95 -13.05 -4.66
CA GLN A 143 -7.95 -14.20 -3.75
C GLN A 143 -8.90 -15.30 -4.21
N MET A 144 -10.12 -14.93 -4.63
CA MET A 144 -11.13 -15.89 -5.11
C MET A 144 -10.71 -16.61 -6.40
N ALA A 145 -9.80 -16.04 -7.20
CA ALA A 145 -9.28 -16.68 -8.41
C ALA A 145 -8.27 -17.81 -8.12
N GLU A 146 -7.80 -17.97 -6.88
CA GLU A 146 -6.86 -19.04 -6.48
C GLU A 146 -7.52 -20.31 -5.88
N GLU A 147 -8.77 -20.20 -5.41
CA GLU A 147 -9.58 -21.33 -4.94
C GLU A 147 -10.02 -22.25 -6.09
#